data_AF-A0A830CQA0-F1
#
_entry.id   AF-A0A830CQA0-F1
#
_cell.length_a   1.000
_cell.length_b   1.000
_cell.length_c   1.000
_cell.angle_alpha   90.00
_cell.angle_beta   90.00
_cell.angle_gamma   90.00
#
_symmetry.space_group_name_H-M   'P 1'
#
loop_
_entity.id
_entity.type
_entity.pdbx_description
1 polymer ?
#
loop_
_entity_poly.entity_id
_entity_poly.type
_entity_poly.pdbx_seq_one_letter_code
_entity_poly.pdbx_strand_id
1 'polypeptide(L)'
;MNTESVPSIDRLSAFPDDILLPILSFLPTKLSVSTSILAKRWRFLWAHVPNLHFDSGYHHDSPTRLPSIIPYVMSLHKVRNLHTFRLSYGYDEHLGDTWIATAMSRNVRVLGLRLRYALPQCLFTCETLVDLKLDRCEGIPSAGVHVSWPSLKRFHYKKTANF
;
A
#
# COMPACT_ATOMS: atom_id res chain seq x y z
N MET A 1 42.54 0.01 28.80
CA MET A 1 42.18 1.07 27.83
C MET A 1 40.69 0.96 27.59
N ASN A 2 39.90 1.90 28.12
CA ASN A 2 38.46 1.93 27.93
C ASN A 2 38.17 2.62 26.59
N THR A 3 37.69 1.87 25.61
CA THR A 3 37.12 2.44 24.40
C THR A 3 35.76 3.03 24.76
N GLU A 4 35.71 4.30 25.12
CA GLU A 4 34.45 5.05 25.10
C GLU A 4 33.94 5.06 23.66
N SER A 5 32.87 4.30 23.40
CA SER A 5 32.17 4.39 22.13
C SER A 5 31.53 5.78 22.05
N VAL A 6 32.03 6.63 21.15
CA VAL A 6 31.38 7.90 20.83
C VAL A 6 29.93 7.57 20.45
N PRO A 7 28.91 8.14 21.12
CA PRO A 7 27.52 7.86 20.77
C PRO A 7 27.32 8.28 19.32
N SER A 8 26.91 7.33 18.47
CA SER A 8 26.58 7.62 17.08
C SER A 8 25.44 8.63 17.08
N ILE A 9 25.72 9.86 16.64
CA ILE A 9 24.72 10.91 16.56
C ILE A 9 23.70 10.49 15.49
N ASP A 10 22.48 10.23 15.90
CA ASP A 10 21.36 9.97 14.98
C ASP A 10 20.92 11.28 14.32
N ARG A 11 21.65 11.64 13.26
CA ARG A 11 21.40 12.86 12.46
C ARG A 11 20.10 12.78 11.67
N LEU A 12 19.65 11.57 11.32
CA LEU A 12 18.40 11.38 10.59
C LEU A 12 17.21 11.73 11.47
N SER A 13 17.24 11.35 12.76
CA SER A 13 16.21 11.75 13.73
C SER A 13 16.20 13.24 14.05
N ALA A 14 17.12 14.06 13.54
CA ALA A 14 17.08 15.52 13.70
C ALA A 14 16.16 16.22 12.69
N PHE A 15 15.86 15.59 11.55
CA PHE A 15 15.01 16.21 10.52
C PHE A 15 13.54 16.33 10.96
N PRO A 16 12.80 17.36 10.54
CA PRO A 16 11.37 17.48 10.82
C PRO A 16 10.56 16.39 10.09
N ASP A 17 9.35 16.12 10.58
CA ASP A 17 8.49 15.06 10.03
C ASP A 17 8.10 15.33 8.56
N ASP A 18 8.04 16.60 8.16
CA ASP A 18 7.83 17.03 6.78
C ASP A 18 8.92 16.56 5.80
N ILE A 19 10.08 16.11 6.31
CA ILE A 19 11.16 15.48 5.52
C ILE A 19 11.12 13.96 5.69
N LEU A 20 10.90 13.48 6.91
CA LEU A 20 10.92 12.04 7.20
C LEU A 20 9.74 11.30 6.55
N LEU A 21 8.53 11.86 6.58
CA LEU A 21 7.34 11.23 6.01
C LEU A 21 7.44 11.07 4.48
N PRO A 22 7.89 12.08 3.70
CA PRO A 22 8.18 11.87 2.28
C PRO A 22 9.21 10.78 2.02
N ILE A 23 10.32 10.73 2.77
CA ILE A 23 11.33 9.67 2.63
C ILE A 23 10.69 8.29 2.80
N LEU A 24 9.92 8.12 3.87
CA LEU A 24 9.21 6.86 4.14
C LEU A 24 8.15 6.54 3.08
N SER A 25 7.56 7.55 2.43
CA SER A 25 6.55 7.37 1.37
C SER A 25 7.08 6.78 0.07
N PHE A 26 8.40 6.82 -0.13
CA PHE A 26 9.08 6.17 -1.25
C PHE A 26 9.38 4.68 -0.99
N LEU A 27 9.30 4.24 0.27
CA LEU A 27 9.59 2.87 0.65
C LEU A 27 8.37 1.96 0.48
N PRO A 28 8.56 0.66 0.18
CA PRO A 28 7.56 -0.36 0.46
C PRO A 28 7.11 -0.29 1.93
N THR A 29 5.84 -0.57 2.19
CA THR A 29 5.27 -0.44 3.56
C THR A 29 6.06 -1.26 4.58
N LYS A 30 6.46 -2.49 4.23
CA LYS A 30 7.26 -3.36 5.10
C LYS A 30 8.58 -2.70 5.53
N LEU A 31 9.26 -2.05 4.59
CA LEU A 31 10.52 -1.34 4.86
C LEU A 31 10.26 -0.08 5.68
N SER A 32 9.21 0.68 5.34
CA SER A 32 8.79 1.84 6.13
C SER A 32 8.54 1.47 7.60
N VAL A 33 7.78 0.40 7.85
CA VAL A 33 7.54 -0.13 9.20
C VAL A 33 8.85 -0.58 9.87
N SER A 34 9.77 -1.21 9.13
CA SER A 34 11.05 -1.67 9.70
C SER A 34 11.94 -0.54 10.21
N THR A 35 11.79 0.69 9.70
CA THR A 35 12.53 1.86 10.22
C THR A 35 12.17 2.19 11.68
N SER A 36 11.09 1.63 12.21
CA SER A 36 10.65 1.80 13.60
C SER A 36 11.70 1.43 14.65
N ILE A 37 12.69 0.60 14.30
CA ILE A 37 13.76 0.18 15.21
C ILE A 37 14.96 1.15 15.22
N LEU A 38 15.05 2.10 14.29
CA LEU A 38 16.20 3.00 14.16
C LEU A 38 16.34 3.93 15.37
N ALA A 39 15.23 4.53 15.82
CA ALA A 39 15.17 5.27 17.07
C ALA A 39 13.71 5.42 17.54
N LYS A 40 13.53 5.87 18.79
CA LYS A 40 12.21 6.14 19.38
C LYS A 40 11.34 7.02 18.49
N ARG A 41 11.95 8.01 17.83
CA ARG A 41 11.26 8.93 16.91
C ARG A 41 10.63 8.22 15.71
N TRP A 42 11.29 7.20 15.17
CA TRP A 42 10.84 6.49 13.96
C TRP A 42 9.71 5.50 14.20
N ARG A 43 9.50 5.10 15.46
CA ARG A 43 8.59 4.01 15.87
C ARG A 43 7.18 4.09 15.26
N PHE A 44 6.66 5.29 15.03
CA PHE A 44 5.29 5.51 14.56
C PHE A 44 5.18 6.44 13.34
N LEU A 45 6.30 6.83 12.71
CA LEU A 45 6.26 7.73 11.55
C LEU A 45 5.53 7.10 10.37
N TRP A 46 5.78 5.82 10.11
CA TRP A 46 5.14 5.06 9.03
C TRP A 46 3.59 5.10 9.11
N ALA A 47 3.01 5.25 10.31
CA ALA A 47 1.56 5.30 10.49
C ALA A 47 0.93 6.58 9.89
N HIS A 48 1.73 7.60 9.58
CA HIS A 48 1.30 8.86 8.98
C HIS A 48 1.69 8.97 7.49
N VAL A 49 2.26 7.91 6.92
CA VAL A 49 2.65 7.89 5.51
C VAL A 49 1.41 7.60 4.65
N PRO A 50 1.03 8.49 3.71
CA PRO A 50 -0.21 8.34 2.94
C PRO A 50 -0.14 7.26 1.83
N ASN A 51 1.01 6.60 1.71
CA ASN A 51 1.30 5.61 0.66
C ASN A 51 1.47 4.23 1.31
N LEU A 52 0.64 3.28 0.91
CA LEU A 52 0.74 1.89 1.33
C LEU A 52 1.06 1.02 0.11
N HIS A 53 2.23 0.40 0.13
CA HIS A 53 2.71 -0.52 -0.90
C HIS A 53 2.94 -1.91 -0.30
N PHE A 54 2.00 -2.81 -0.58
CA PHE A 54 2.04 -4.24 -0.25
C PHE A 54 2.32 -5.04 -1.52
N ASP A 55 3.45 -4.75 -2.17
CA ASP A 55 3.93 -5.58 -3.28
C ASP A 55 4.65 -6.81 -2.71
N SER A 56 4.35 -7.99 -3.26
CA SER A 56 5.04 -9.24 -2.95
C SER A 56 6.39 -9.36 -3.66
N GLY A 57 6.76 -8.35 -4.47
CA GLY A 57 8.02 -8.28 -5.19
C GLY A 57 9.23 -8.41 -4.26
N TYR A 58 10.06 -9.42 -4.56
CA TYR A 58 11.43 -9.70 -4.07
C TYR A 58 11.64 -10.71 -2.95
N HIS A 59 10.58 -11.26 -2.35
CA HIS A 59 10.77 -12.42 -1.49
C HIS A 59 9.81 -13.53 -1.88
N HIS A 60 10.38 -14.71 -2.13
CA HIS A 60 9.76 -16.01 -1.87
C HIS A 60 9.41 -16.18 -0.36
N ASP A 61 9.05 -15.07 0.31
CA ASP A 61 8.53 -15.08 1.67
C ASP A 61 7.27 -15.93 1.61
N SER A 62 7.23 -16.93 2.47
CA SER A 62 6.15 -17.90 2.54
C SER A 62 4.78 -17.19 2.49
N PRO A 63 3.79 -17.77 1.80
CA PRO A 63 2.43 -17.21 1.69
C PRO A 63 1.78 -16.85 3.04
N THR A 64 2.35 -17.31 4.16
CA THR A 64 1.89 -17.11 5.53
C THR A 64 2.17 -15.73 6.14
N ARG A 65 3.13 -14.93 5.63
CA ARG A 65 3.54 -13.67 6.32
C ARG A 65 2.86 -12.39 5.83
N LEU A 66 2.49 -12.31 4.56
CA LEU A 66 1.81 -11.13 4.01
C LEU A 66 0.36 -10.95 4.51
N PRO A 67 -0.46 -12.00 4.66
CA PRO A 67 -1.83 -11.84 5.15
C PRO A 67 -1.90 -11.27 6.58
N SER A 68 -0.93 -11.57 7.43
CA SER A 68 -0.95 -11.12 8.83
C SER A 68 -0.47 -9.68 9.03
N ILE A 69 0.38 -9.15 8.14
CA ILE A 69 0.92 -7.79 8.31
C ILE A 69 -0.03 -6.70 7.81
N ILE A 70 -0.84 -6.97 6.77
CA ILE A 70 -1.72 -5.94 6.18
C ILE A 70 -2.79 -5.46 7.18
N PRO A 71 -3.54 -6.33 7.87
CA PRO A 71 -4.51 -5.91 8.89
C PRO A 71 -3.86 -5.14 10.04
N TYR A 72 -2.65 -5.55 10.46
CA TYR A 72 -1.89 -4.85 11.49
C TYR A 72 -1.51 -3.43 11.07
N VAL A 73 -0.97 -3.28 9.85
CA VAL A 73 -0.62 -1.95 9.31
C VAL A 73 -1.88 -1.09 9.15
N MET A 74 -2.95 -1.64 8.56
CA MET A 74 -4.18 -0.88 8.31
C MET A 74 -4.86 -0.38 9.58
N SER A 75 -4.80 -1.16 10.67
CA SER A 75 -5.39 -0.81 11.97
C SER A 75 -4.61 0.28 12.70
N LEU A 76 -3.28 0.30 12.55
CA LEU A 76 -2.41 1.31 13.18
C LEU A 76 -2.21 2.57 12.33
N HIS A 77 -2.48 2.49 11.04
CA HIS A 77 -2.33 3.61 10.12
C HIS A 77 -3.35 4.72 10.40
N LYS A 78 -2.86 5.95 10.56
CA LYS A 78 -3.60 7.10 11.07
C LYS A 78 -4.07 8.08 10.01
N VAL A 79 -3.62 7.95 8.76
CA VAL A 79 -4.03 8.89 7.70
C VAL A 79 -5.48 8.61 7.28
N ARG A 80 -6.29 9.68 7.29
CA ARG A 80 -7.70 9.64 6.87
C ARG A 80 -7.86 9.42 5.37
N ASN A 81 -7.02 10.10 4.58
CA ASN A 81 -7.03 10.00 3.12
C ASN A 81 -5.76 9.32 2.64
N LEU A 82 -5.89 8.14 2.03
CA LEU A 82 -4.79 7.46 1.37
C LEU A 82 -4.49 8.12 0.03
N HIS A 83 -3.23 8.45 -0.22
CA HIS A 83 -2.83 8.93 -1.54
C HIS A 83 -2.61 7.76 -2.49
N THR A 84 -1.89 6.73 -2.05
CA THR A 84 -1.54 5.57 -2.88
C THR A 84 -1.77 4.27 -2.13
N PHE A 85 -2.43 3.32 -2.79
CA PHE A 85 -2.55 1.94 -2.33
C PHE A 85 -2.10 1.00 -3.44
N ARG A 86 -1.14 0.13 -3.13
CA ARG A 86 -0.69 -0.94 -4.04
C ARG A 86 -0.75 -2.28 -3.33
N LEU A 87 -1.34 -3.27 -3.99
CA LEU A 87 -1.51 -4.61 -3.46
C LEU A 87 -1.17 -5.64 -4.53
N SER A 88 -0.26 -6.55 -4.20
CA SER A 88 0.01 -7.76 -4.98
C SER A 88 -0.35 -8.96 -4.12
N TYR A 89 -1.48 -9.60 -4.42
CA TYR A 89 -2.04 -10.68 -3.60
C TYR A 89 -2.82 -11.67 -4.48
N GLY A 90 -2.62 -12.97 -4.29
CA GLY A 90 -3.19 -13.98 -5.18
C GLY A 90 -3.67 -15.26 -4.52
N TYR A 91 -4.01 -15.20 -3.22
CA TYR A 91 -4.35 -16.40 -2.43
C TYR A 91 -5.80 -16.40 -1.91
N ASP A 92 -6.30 -15.26 -1.40
CA ASP A 92 -7.62 -15.16 -0.76
C ASP A 92 -8.38 -13.90 -1.26
N GLU A 93 -9.49 -14.10 -1.95
CA GLU A 93 -10.29 -13.03 -2.53
C GLU A 93 -10.94 -12.13 -1.45
N HIS A 94 -11.50 -12.73 -0.39
CA HIS A 94 -12.25 -12.00 0.64
C HIS A 94 -11.35 -11.08 1.46
N LEU A 95 -10.14 -11.53 1.80
CA LEU A 95 -9.17 -10.69 2.51
C LEU A 95 -8.73 -9.51 1.66
N GLY A 96 -8.43 -9.75 0.39
CA GLY A 96 -8.01 -8.68 -0.51
C GLY A 96 -9.13 -7.67 -0.77
N ASP A 97 -10.38 -8.11 -0.90
CA ASP A 97 -11.55 -7.24 -1.04
C ASP A 97 -11.72 -6.31 0.16
N THR A 98 -11.54 -6.84 1.37
CA THR A 98 -11.60 -6.04 2.60
C THR A 98 -10.55 -4.93 2.60
N TRP A 99 -9.33 -5.23 2.16
CA TRP A 99 -8.24 -4.26 2.08
C TRP A 99 -8.49 -3.21 0.99
N ILE A 100 -9.00 -3.62 -0.16
CA ILE A 100 -9.37 -2.72 -1.25
C ILE A 100 -10.50 -1.79 -0.81
N ALA A 101 -11.57 -2.33 -0.20
CA ALA A 101 -12.68 -1.53 0.32
C ALA A 101 -12.22 -0.54 1.39
N THR A 102 -11.28 -0.93 2.25
CA THR A 102 -10.65 -0.03 3.23
C THR A 102 -9.87 1.10 2.55
N ALA A 103 -9.18 0.82 1.44
CA ALA A 103 -8.50 1.86 0.68
C ALA A 103 -9.50 2.83 0.02
N MET A 104 -10.60 2.31 -0.54
CA MET A 104 -11.66 3.13 -1.15
C MET A 104 -12.33 4.04 -0.13
N SER A 105 -12.69 3.52 1.05
CA SER A 105 -13.32 4.31 2.12
C SER A 105 -12.40 5.40 2.68
N ARG A 106 -11.09 5.28 2.44
CA ARG A 106 -10.07 6.28 2.74
C ARG A 106 -9.70 7.14 1.52
N ASN A 107 -10.61 7.30 0.55
CA ASN A 107 -10.47 8.21 -0.58
C ASN A 107 -9.18 8.03 -1.40
N VAL A 108 -8.81 6.77 -1.67
CA VAL A 108 -7.59 6.46 -2.41
C VAL A 108 -7.58 7.10 -3.80
N ARG A 109 -6.48 7.77 -4.14
CA ARG A 109 -6.33 8.46 -5.45
C ARG A 109 -5.56 7.64 -6.47
N VAL A 110 -4.55 6.88 -6.02
CA VAL A 110 -3.72 6.03 -6.89
C VAL A 110 -3.85 4.59 -6.42
N LEU A 111 -4.38 3.74 -7.27
CA LEU A 111 -4.61 2.34 -6.97
C LEU A 111 -3.87 1.44 -7.95
N GLY A 112 -3.03 0.55 -7.40
CA GLY A 112 -2.34 -0.48 -8.17
C GLY A 112 -2.66 -1.86 -7.64
N LEU A 113 -3.29 -2.72 -8.45
CA LEU A 113 -3.68 -4.06 -8.05
C LEU A 113 -3.02 -5.09 -8.97
N ARG A 114 -2.38 -6.07 -8.36
CA ARG A 114 -1.97 -7.32 -9.01
C ARG A 114 -2.66 -8.48 -8.30
N LEU A 115 -3.80 -8.89 -8.84
CA LEU A 115 -4.68 -9.90 -8.24
C LEU A 115 -4.95 -11.02 -9.24
N ARG A 116 -5.32 -12.22 -8.78
CA ARG A 116 -5.66 -13.38 -9.64
C ARG A 116 -7.13 -13.80 -9.49
N TYR A 117 -7.98 -12.86 -9.12
CA TYR A 117 -9.40 -13.07 -8.87
C TYR A 117 -10.18 -11.80 -9.29
N ALA A 118 -11.51 -11.84 -9.15
CA ALA A 118 -12.40 -10.76 -9.58
C ALA A 118 -12.23 -9.49 -8.74
N LEU A 119 -12.48 -8.32 -9.34
CA LEU A 119 -12.40 -7.06 -8.62
C LEU A 119 -13.70 -6.74 -7.87
N PRO A 120 -13.62 -6.18 -6.64
CA PRO A 120 -14.81 -5.82 -5.89
C PRO A 120 -15.55 -4.65 -6.55
N GLN A 121 -16.88 -4.65 -6.46
CA GLN A 121 -17.76 -3.66 -7.11
C GLN A 121 -17.48 -2.21 -6.69
N CYS A 122 -17.08 -1.98 -5.44
CA CYS A 122 -16.77 -0.64 -4.92
C CYS A 122 -15.63 0.06 -5.67
N LEU A 123 -14.77 -0.70 -6.37
CA LEU A 123 -13.73 -0.13 -7.22
C LEU A 123 -14.32 0.59 -8.44
N PHE A 124 -15.43 0.10 -8.99
CA PHE A 124 -16.04 0.63 -10.22
C PHE A 124 -16.88 1.88 -9.98
N THR A 125 -17.15 2.25 -8.73
CA THR A 125 -17.92 3.45 -8.36
C THR A 125 -17.10 4.49 -7.60
N CYS A 126 -15.77 4.32 -7.53
CA CYS A 126 -14.91 5.20 -6.76
C CYS A 126 -14.68 6.56 -7.46
N GLU A 127 -15.16 7.63 -6.83
CA GLU A 127 -15.10 8.99 -7.37
C GLU A 127 -13.74 9.68 -7.18
N THR A 128 -12.91 9.18 -6.28
CA THR A 128 -11.64 9.80 -5.89
C THR A 128 -10.43 9.27 -6.66
N LEU A 129 -10.60 8.14 -7.38
CA LEU A 129 -9.54 7.53 -8.18
C LEU A 129 -9.09 8.44 -9.32
N VAL A 130 -7.79 8.66 -9.40
CA VAL A 130 -7.11 9.44 -10.44
C VAL A 130 -6.24 8.55 -11.33
N ASP A 131 -5.66 7.50 -10.78
CA ASP A 131 -4.78 6.56 -11.48
C ASP A 131 -5.08 5.13 -11.04
N LEU A 132 -5.46 4.29 -11.99
CA LEU A 132 -5.82 2.90 -11.77
C LEU A 132 -4.95 1.99 -12.63
N LYS A 133 -4.21 1.09 -11.97
CA LYS A 133 -3.38 0.07 -12.61
C LYS A 133 -3.83 -1.31 -12.17
N LEU A 134 -4.18 -2.14 -13.14
CA LEU A 134 -4.65 -3.50 -12.93
C LEU A 134 -3.72 -4.46 -13.69
N ASP A 135 -3.22 -5.48 -12.99
CA ASP A 135 -2.32 -6.50 -13.52
C ASP A 135 -2.85 -7.88 -13.13
N ARG A 136 -3.10 -8.75 -14.11
CA ARG A 136 -3.68 -10.10 -13.91
C ARG A 136 -5.08 -10.17 -13.29
N CYS A 137 -5.71 -9.03 -13.00
CA CYS A 137 -7.05 -8.99 -12.43
C CYS A 137 -8.11 -9.59 -13.37
N GLU A 138 -9.06 -10.30 -12.78
CA GLU A 138 -10.21 -10.88 -13.47
C GLU A 138 -11.48 -10.08 -13.19
N GLY A 139 -12.62 -10.50 -13.75
CA GLY A 139 -13.92 -9.89 -13.43
C GLY A 139 -14.05 -8.42 -13.81
N ILE A 140 -13.34 -7.95 -14.84
CA ILE A 140 -13.61 -6.63 -15.41
C ILE A 140 -15.06 -6.64 -15.91
N PRO A 141 -15.90 -5.68 -15.47
CA PRO A 141 -17.31 -5.70 -15.76
C PRO A 141 -17.58 -5.80 -17.27
N SER A 142 -18.36 -6.80 -17.64
CA SER A 142 -19.00 -6.88 -18.95
C SER A 142 -20.12 -5.84 -19.05
N ALA A 143 -20.67 -5.65 -20.26
CA ALA A 143 -21.75 -4.72 -20.52
C ALA A 143 -22.92 -4.94 -19.52
N GLY A 144 -23.23 -3.92 -18.71
CA GLY A 144 -24.33 -3.94 -17.73
C GLY A 144 -23.97 -3.47 -16.33
N VAL A 145 -22.68 -3.42 -15.95
CA VAL A 145 -22.25 -2.84 -14.67
C VAL A 145 -22.03 -1.35 -14.82
N HIS A 146 -22.61 -0.56 -13.91
CA HIS A 146 -22.39 0.88 -13.88
C HIS A 146 -20.96 1.18 -13.39
N VAL A 147 -20.10 1.61 -14.32
CA VAL A 147 -18.76 2.07 -14.03
C VAL A 147 -18.75 3.60 -13.99
N SER A 148 -18.35 4.18 -12.87
CA SER A 148 -18.23 5.62 -12.64
C SER A 148 -16.87 5.94 -12.03
N TRP A 149 -16.03 6.61 -12.82
CA TRP A 149 -14.71 7.06 -12.43
C TRP A 149 -14.52 8.54 -12.81
N PRO A 150 -15.29 9.47 -12.22
CA PRO A 150 -15.35 10.87 -12.65
C PRO A 150 -13.99 11.60 -12.57
N SER A 151 -13.11 11.19 -11.64
CA SER A 151 -11.79 11.81 -11.45
C SER A 151 -10.65 11.11 -12.18
N LEU A 152 -10.91 10.00 -12.87
CA LEU A 152 -9.87 9.12 -13.39
C LEU A 152 -9.20 9.74 -14.61
N LYS A 153 -7.87 9.81 -14.55
CA LYS A 153 -7.03 10.39 -15.61
C LYS A 153 -6.17 9.34 -16.30
N ARG A 154 -5.88 8.23 -15.60
CA ARG A 154 -5.01 7.16 -16.10
C ARG A 154 -5.61 5.82 -15.74
N PHE A 155 -5.80 5.00 -16.76
CA PHE A 155 -6.22 3.61 -16.63
C PHE A 155 -5.23 2.73 -17.36
N HIS A 156 -4.73 1.70 -16.68
CA HIS A 156 -3.83 0.74 -17.25
C HIS A 156 -4.25 -0.67 -16.88
N TYR A 157 -4.41 -1.53 -17.87
CA TYR A 157 -4.73 -2.94 -17.68
C TYR A 157 -3.72 -3.82 -18.41
N LYS A 158 -3.13 -4.77 -17.68
CA LYS A 158 -2.30 -5.84 -18.24
C LYS A 158 -2.98 -7.19 -17.99
N LYS A 159 -3.35 -7.87 -19.07
CA LYS A 159 -3.76 -9.27 -19.04
C LYS A 159 -2.54 -10.14 -19.30
N THR A 160 -2.32 -11.20 -18.52
CA THR A 160 -1.28 -12.19 -18.83
C THR A 160 -1.67 -12.98 -20.07
N ALA A 161 -0.73 -13.14 -21.01
CA ALA A 161 -0.82 -14.17 -22.03
C ALA A 161 -0.70 -15.53 -21.33
N ASN A 162 -1.65 -16.43 -21.61
CA ASN A 162 -1.56 -17.81 -21.17
C ASN A 162 -0.34 -18.45 -21.89
N PHE A 163 0.65 -18.88 -21.14
CA PHE A 163 1.67 -19.84 -21.61
C PHE A 163 1.33 -21.21 -21.03
#